data_AF-A0A2V8X2Y4-F1
#
_entry.id   AF-A0A2V8X2Y4-F1
#
_cell.length_a   1.000
_cell.length_b   1.000
_cell.length_c   1.000
_cell.angle_alpha   90.00
_cell.angle_beta   90.00
_cell.angle_gamma   90.00
#
_symmetry.space_group_name_H-M   'P 1'
#
loop_
_entity.id
_entity.type
_entity.pdbx_description
1 polymer ?
#
loop_
_entity_poly.entity_id
_entity_poly.type
_entity_poly.pdbx_seq_one_letter_code
_entity_poly.pdbx_strand_id
1 'polypeptide(L)'
;METQIKGYADSVYKQSLMESAVTTRAETTNLLKKTATKKSAKTPLKGIDPQAIINCHVQHIERCMAARLESYQRAYEEARQVPSEEELNDILHDFQAAGELQVKHSSSFIDNFFKASSSRVPFDATSSLIEGSAKGHDRVLRSWETWRDKAGLRRTAPNAVKAAVKAVLHDEVATQEKESKMRIQQAAAATVKAPVKAEVQGVAELSPVEAEVTTQEKRTGQQTMLSYYWHFLKRLGDECNRTWRGELVAAALVAAGSYLLIRGVDAVAWTRFKTAGLSTAIALGCIALWHVLRTPWLLHKDALKGGSKSHKVHWASGFFGIAVLAGTVGGGG
;
A
#
# COMPACT_ATOMS: atom_id res chain seq x y z
N MET A 1 -0.61 -13.31 -15.69
CA MET A 1 -1.21 -12.01 -15.29
C MET A 1 -0.34 -10.81 -15.71
N GLU A 2 -0.93 -9.76 -16.28
CA GLU A 2 -0.23 -8.51 -16.61
C GLU A 2 0.37 -7.83 -15.37
N THR A 3 1.66 -7.45 -15.43
CA THR A 3 2.41 -6.93 -14.27
C THR A 3 1.83 -5.62 -13.71
N GLN A 4 1.21 -4.80 -14.55
CA GLN A 4 0.59 -3.54 -14.13
C GLN A 4 -0.67 -3.76 -13.29
N ILE A 5 -1.55 -4.68 -13.71
CA ILE A 5 -2.77 -5.04 -12.98
C ILE A 5 -2.40 -5.63 -11.62
N LYS A 6 -1.44 -6.55 -11.58
CA LYS A 6 -0.94 -7.13 -10.33
C LYS A 6 -0.35 -6.07 -9.40
N GLY A 7 0.49 -5.18 -9.92
CA GLY A 7 1.08 -4.10 -9.14
C GLY A 7 0.04 -3.15 -8.53
N TYR A 8 -1.02 -2.82 -9.28
CA TYR A 8 -2.13 -2.02 -8.76
C TYR A 8 -2.91 -2.77 -7.68
N ALA A 9 -3.29 -4.02 -7.94
CA ALA A 9 -3.98 -4.87 -6.96
C ALA A 9 -3.16 -5.05 -5.67
N ASP A 10 -1.84 -5.26 -5.77
CA ASP A 10 -0.93 -5.34 -4.62
C ASP A 10 -0.92 -4.05 -3.79
N SER A 11 -0.93 -2.89 -4.43
CA SER A 11 -1.00 -1.58 -3.76
C SER A 11 -2.31 -1.41 -2.99
N VAL A 12 -3.45 -1.68 -3.64
CA VAL A 12 -4.78 -1.62 -3.02
C VAL A 12 -4.90 -2.61 -1.87
N TYR A 13 -4.45 -3.85 -2.07
CA TYR A 13 -4.46 -4.88 -1.03
C TYR A 13 -3.61 -4.49 0.18
N LYS A 14 -2.42 -3.91 -0.04
CA LYS A 14 -1.54 -3.47 1.05
C LYS A 14 -2.22 -2.42 1.95
N GLN A 15 -2.97 -1.50 1.36
CA GLN A 15 -3.77 -0.53 2.13
C GLN A 15 -4.82 -1.25 3.00
N SER A 16 -5.64 -2.11 2.40
CA SER A 16 -6.69 -2.84 3.12
C SER A 16 -6.11 -3.78 4.20
N LEU A 17 -4.94 -4.38 3.96
CA LEU A 17 -4.23 -5.19 4.94
C LEU A 17 -3.84 -4.37 6.17
N MET A 18 -3.32 -3.15 5.96
CA MET A 18 -2.99 -2.23 7.06
C MET A 18 -4.23 -1.81 7.85
N GLU A 19 -5.32 -1.45 7.15
CA GLU A 19 -6.60 -1.08 7.79
C GLU A 19 -7.20 -2.24 8.59
N SER A 20 -7.16 -3.46 8.04
CA SER A 20 -7.61 -4.67 8.73
C SER A 20 -6.76 -4.94 9.98
N ALA A 21 -5.44 -4.79 9.91
CA ALA A 21 -4.55 -4.97 11.05
C ALA A 21 -4.80 -3.94 12.17
N VAL A 22 -5.04 -2.67 11.82
CA VAL A 22 -5.42 -1.62 12.78
C VAL A 22 -6.75 -1.96 13.46
N THR A 23 -7.73 -2.39 12.68
CA THR A 23 -9.06 -2.78 13.18
C THR A 23 -8.96 -3.94 14.16
N THR A 24 -8.23 -5.01 13.80
CA THR A 24 -8.02 -6.17 14.67
C THR A 24 -7.33 -5.78 15.98
N ARG A 25 -6.32 -4.90 15.95
CA ARG A 25 -5.67 -4.40 17.17
C ARG A 25 -6.64 -3.62 18.05
N ALA A 26 -7.49 -2.79 17.46
CA ALA A 26 -8.51 -2.03 18.18
C ALA A 26 -9.57 -2.97 18.81
N GLU A 27 -10.05 -3.96 18.07
CA GLU A 27 -10.99 -4.99 18.54
C GLU A 27 -10.42 -5.76 19.72
N THR A 28 -9.20 -6.29 19.60
CA THR A 28 -8.50 -7.00 20.68
C THR A 28 -8.28 -6.11 21.90
N THR A 29 -7.86 -4.86 21.71
CA THR A 29 -7.67 -3.90 22.84
C THR A 29 -8.99 -3.60 23.56
N ASN A 30 -10.07 -3.39 22.80
CA ASN A 30 -11.39 -3.15 23.36
C ASN A 30 -11.92 -4.38 24.11
N LEU A 31 -11.64 -5.58 23.61
CA LEU A 31 -11.95 -6.83 24.29
C LEU A 31 -11.23 -6.92 25.64
N LEU A 32 -9.93 -6.65 25.67
CA LEU A 32 -9.13 -6.65 26.90
C LEU A 32 -9.62 -5.60 27.91
N LYS A 33 -9.98 -4.39 27.44
CA LYS A 33 -10.60 -3.35 28.29
C LYS A 33 -11.93 -3.80 28.88
N LYS A 34 -12.81 -4.42 28.08
CA LYS A 34 -14.10 -4.96 28.55
C LYS A 34 -13.89 -6.04 29.62
N THR A 35 -12.90 -6.91 29.44
CA THR A 35 -12.56 -7.93 30.43
C THR A 35 -11.98 -7.33 31.71
N ALA A 36 -11.14 -6.28 31.61
CA ALA A 36 -10.58 -5.59 32.76
C ALA A 36 -11.65 -4.87 33.59
N THR A 37 -12.60 -4.20 32.94
CA THR A 37 -13.70 -3.47 33.63
C THR A 37 -14.76 -4.38 34.25
N LYS A 38 -15.00 -5.57 33.68
CA LYS A 38 -15.94 -6.57 34.22
C LYS A 38 -15.40 -7.33 35.44
N LYS A 39 -14.13 -7.13 35.84
CA LYS A 39 -13.59 -7.65 37.11
C LYS A 39 -14.22 -6.91 38.29
N SER A 40 -15.49 -7.21 38.56
CA SER A 40 -16.16 -6.86 39.81
C SER A 40 -15.52 -7.64 40.96
N ALA A 41 -15.40 -7.00 42.12
CA ALA A 41 -14.64 -7.46 43.30
C ALA A 41 -15.03 -8.85 43.86
N LYS A 42 -16.08 -9.49 43.34
CA LYS A 42 -16.63 -10.75 43.88
C LYS A 42 -16.30 -12.02 43.07
N THR A 43 -15.71 -11.90 41.88
CA THR A 43 -15.27 -13.08 41.10
C THR A 43 -13.81 -12.92 40.67
N PRO A 44 -12.86 -13.44 41.48
CA PRO A 44 -11.47 -13.41 41.10
C PRO A 44 -11.27 -14.32 39.88
N LEU A 45 -10.78 -13.74 38.79
CA LEU A 45 -10.04 -14.45 37.74
C LEU A 45 -10.85 -15.38 36.81
N LYS A 46 -11.95 -14.92 36.21
CA LYS A 46 -12.23 -15.44 34.85
C LYS A 46 -11.16 -14.89 33.91
N GLY A 47 -10.32 -15.79 33.41
CA GLY A 47 -9.28 -15.48 32.42
C GLY A 47 -9.87 -14.84 31.17
N ILE A 48 -9.00 -14.27 30.33
CA ILE A 48 -9.40 -13.77 29.02
C ILE A 48 -9.94 -14.95 28.22
N ASP A 49 -11.14 -14.82 27.68
CA ASP A 49 -11.76 -15.84 26.83
C ASP A 49 -10.91 -16.03 25.55
N PRO A 50 -10.22 -17.18 25.40
CA PRO A 50 -9.37 -17.42 24.24
C PRO A 50 -10.14 -17.34 22.92
N GLN A 51 -11.38 -17.83 22.93
CA GLN A 51 -12.23 -17.88 21.75
C GLN A 51 -12.53 -16.49 21.20
N ALA A 52 -12.67 -15.50 22.08
CA ALA A 52 -12.98 -14.16 21.66
C ALA A 52 -11.79 -13.47 20.97
N ILE A 53 -10.54 -13.79 21.36
CA ILE A 53 -9.34 -13.33 20.65
C ILE A 53 -9.25 -14.01 19.29
N ILE A 54 -9.46 -15.33 19.24
CA ILE A 54 -9.44 -16.12 17.99
C ILE A 54 -10.45 -15.55 17.00
N ASN A 55 -11.67 -15.25 17.45
CA ASN A 55 -12.71 -14.67 16.61
C ASN A 55 -12.31 -13.32 16.00
N CYS A 56 -11.56 -12.47 16.73
CA CYS A 56 -11.03 -11.21 16.17
C CYS A 56 -10.04 -11.49 15.02
N HIS A 57 -9.19 -12.51 15.16
CA HIS A 57 -8.23 -12.90 14.13
C HIS A 57 -8.87 -13.67 12.96
N VAL A 58 -9.91 -14.46 13.21
CA VAL A 58 -10.73 -15.08 12.15
C VAL A 58 -11.34 -14.00 11.25
N GLN A 59 -11.92 -12.96 11.85
CA GLN A 59 -12.46 -11.82 11.10
C GLN A 59 -11.36 -11.07 10.34
N HIS A 60 -10.17 -10.94 10.94
CA HIS A 60 -9.01 -10.36 10.25
C HIS A 60 -8.64 -11.14 8.99
N ILE A 61 -8.55 -12.47 9.07
CA ILE A 61 -8.22 -13.34 7.94
C ILE A 61 -9.28 -13.21 6.85
N GLU A 62 -10.57 -13.25 7.20
CA GLU A 62 -11.68 -13.07 6.25
C GLU A 62 -11.59 -11.71 5.54
N ARG A 63 -11.35 -10.62 6.29
CA ARG A 63 -11.15 -9.27 5.72
C ARG A 63 -9.98 -9.22 4.75
N CYS A 64 -8.86 -9.87 5.08
CA CYS A 64 -7.66 -9.88 4.22
C CYS A 64 -7.90 -10.68 2.93
N MET A 65 -8.53 -11.85 3.01
CA MET A 65 -8.88 -12.65 1.83
C MET A 65 -9.86 -11.91 0.91
N ALA A 66 -10.93 -11.34 1.48
CA ALA A 66 -11.90 -10.56 0.73
C ALA A 66 -11.24 -9.35 0.07
N ALA A 67 -10.42 -8.60 0.81
CA ALA A 67 -9.68 -7.46 0.28
C ALA A 67 -8.72 -7.84 -0.85
N ARG A 68 -8.10 -9.03 -0.80
CA ARG A 68 -7.24 -9.50 -1.89
C ARG A 68 -8.05 -9.75 -3.16
N LEU A 69 -9.20 -10.40 -3.06
CA LEU A 69 -10.11 -10.60 -4.20
C LEU A 69 -10.63 -9.27 -4.76
N GLU A 70 -11.11 -8.38 -3.88
CA GLU A 70 -11.63 -7.06 -4.26
C GLU A 70 -10.56 -6.18 -4.93
N SER A 71 -9.30 -6.29 -4.50
CA SER A 71 -8.20 -5.54 -5.12
C SER A 71 -8.01 -5.91 -6.59
N TYR A 72 -8.16 -7.19 -6.93
CA TYR A 72 -8.12 -7.65 -8.32
C TYR A 72 -9.36 -7.22 -9.08
N GLN A 73 -10.55 -7.35 -8.50
CA GLN A 73 -11.79 -6.91 -9.14
C GLN A 73 -11.71 -5.43 -9.55
N ARG A 74 -11.22 -4.58 -8.64
CA ARG A 74 -11.03 -3.15 -8.90
C ARG A 74 -9.96 -2.90 -9.96
N ALA A 75 -8.83 -3.62 -9.92
CA ALA A 75 -7.76 -3.49 -10.91
C ALA A 75 -8.25 -3.78 -12.34
N TYR A 76 -9.00 -4.87 -12.53
CA TYR A 76 -9.56 -5.21 -13.85
C TYR A 76 -10.67 -4.25 -14.29
N GLU A 77 -11.48 -3.76 -13.37
CA GLU A 77 -12.51 -2.76 -13.67
C GLU A 77 -11.91 -1.44 -14.15
N GLU A 78 -10.87 -0.94 -13.46
CA GLU A 78 -10.16 0.28 -13.85
C GLU A 78 -9.38 0.13 -15.16
N ALA A 79 -8.76 -1.03 -15.39
CA ALA A 79 -8.10 -1.35 -16.65
C ALA A 79 -9.09 -1.54 -17.81
N ARG A 80 -10.40 -1.65 -17.53
CA ARG A 80 -11.46 -2.03 -18.49
C ARG A 80 -11.15 -3.34 -19.22
N GLN A 81 -10.45 -4.25 -18.54
CA GLN A 81 -10.08 -5.55 -19.07
C GLN A 81 -10.95 -6.64 -18.44
N VAL A 82 -11.08 -7.77 -19.13
CA VAL A 82 -11.74 -8.96 -18.61
C VAL A 82 -10.67 -10.01 -18.37
N PRO A 83 -10.54 -10.56 -17.15
CA PRO A 83 -9.49 -11.52 -16.85
C PRO A 83 -9.64 -12.79 -17.70
N SER A 84 -8.49 -13.32 -18.13
CA SER A 84 -8.44 -14.64 -18.77
C SER A 84 -8.71 -15.77 -17.76
N GLU A 85 -8.93 -16.99 -18.23
CA GLU A 85 -9.17 -18.13 -17.34
C GLU A 85 -7.93 -18.49 -16.51
N GLU A 86 -6.75 -18.41 -17.14
CA GLU A 86 -5.47 -18.58 -16.46
C GLU A 86 -5.28 -17.54 -15.37
N GLU A 87 -5.60 -16.27 -15.65
CA GLU A 87 -5.50 -15.19 -14.67
C GLU A 87 -6.49 -15.35 -13.51
N LEU A 88 -7.69 -15.87 -13.75
CA LEU A 88 -8.64 -16.16 -12.67
C LEU A 88 -8.16 -17.25 -11.73
N ASN A 89 -7.46 -18.26 -12.26
CA ASN A 89 -6.81 -19.29 -11.47
C ASN A 89 -5.61 -18.74 -10.68
N ASP A 90 -4.81 -17.86 -11.29
CA ASP A 90 -3.74 -17.15 -10.58
C ASP A 90 -4.31 -16.35 -9.39
N ILE A 91 -5.42 -15.64 -9.61
CA ILE A 91 -6.08 -14.83 -8.57
C ILE A 91 -6.62 -15.72 -7.44
N LEU A 92 -7.20 -16.88 -7.78
CA LEU A 92 -7.65 -17.87 -6.80
C LEU A 92 -6.51 -18.29 -5.87
N HIS A 93 -5.38 -18.67 -6.46
CA HIS A 93 -4.18 -19.03 -5.70
C HIS A 93 -3.68 -17.88 -4.82
N ASP A 94 -3.67 -16.66 -5.35
CA ASP A 94 -3.16 -15.49 -4.64
C ASP A 94 -3.97 -15.15 -3.38
N PHE A 95 -5.30 -15.21 -3.40
CA PHE A 95 -6.09 -14.93 -2.19
C PHE A 95 -6.12 -16.10 -1.21
N GLN A 96 -5.98 -17.34 -1.68
CA GLN A 96 -5.74 -18.50 -0.80
C GLN A 96 -4.42 -18.36 -0.06
N ALA A 97 -3.34 -18.03 -0.78
CA ALA A 97 -2.02 -17.78 -0.21
C ALA A 97 -2.05 -16.60 0.79
N ALA A 98 -2.83 -15.55 0.52
CA ALA A 98 -3.05 -14.46 1.46
C ALA A 98 -3.72 -14.96 2.75
N GLY A 99 -4.73 -15.83 2.66
CA GLY A 99 -5.38 -16.47 3.80
C GLY A 99 -4.41 -17.29 4.65
N GLU A 100 -3.67 -18.20 4.03
CA GLU A 100 -2.66 -19.04 4.69
C GLU A 100 -1.58 -18.22 5.40
N LEU A 101 -1.09 -17.16 4.75
CA LEU A 101 -0.12 -16.25 5.33
C LEU A 101 -0.67 -15.56 6.60
N GLN A 102 -1.93 -15.11 6.57
CA GLN A 102 -2.56 -14.48 7.73
C GLN A 102 -2.89 -15.47 8.85
N VAL A 103 -3.21 -16.73 8.53
CA VAL A 103 -3.34 -17.81 9.52
C VAL A 103 -2.01 -17.98 10.24
N LYS A 104 -0.89 -18.09 9.52
CA LYS A 104 0.46 -18.24 10.10
C LYS A 104 0.86 -17.06 10.99
N HIS A 105 0.60 -15.83 10.53
CA HIS A 105 0.91 -14.63 11.31
C HIS A 105 0.03 -14.53 12.57
N SER A 106 -1.26 -14.85 12.45
CA SER A 106 -2.21 -14.80 13.56
C SER A 106 -1.95 -15.90 14.59
N SER A 107 -1.63 -17.13 14.17
CA SER A 107 -1.30 -18.21 15.09
C SER A 107 -0.06 -17.89 15.91
N SER A 108 1.00 -17.39 15.27
CA SER A 108 2.22 -16.94 15.96
C SER A 108 1.93 -15.83 16.98
N PHE A 109 1.06 -14.87 16.65
CA PHE A 109 0.65 -13.83 17.59
C PHE A 109 -0.11 -14.42 18.79
N ILE A 110 -1.08 -15.29 18.53
CA ILE A 110 -1.92 -15.91 19.57
C ILE A 110 -1.09 -16.79 20.50
N ASP A 111 -0.17 -17.58 19.97
CA ASP A 111 0.73 -18.43 20.76
C ASP A 111 1.60 -17.58 21.70
N ASN A 112 2.21 -16.50 21.18
CA ASN A 112 2.99 -15.57 21.98
C ASN A 112 2.14 -14.86 23.03
N PHE A 113 0.91 -14.49 22.69
CA PHE A 113 -0.03 -13.87 23.61
C PHE A 113 -0.38 -14.80 24.77
N PHE A 114 -0.73 -16.07 24.48
CA PHE A 114 -1.08 -17.03 25.54
C PHE A 114 0.13 -17.42 26.39
N LYS A 115 1.30 -17.57 25.78
CA LYS A 115 2.56 -17.80 26.50
C LYS A 115 2.85 -16.68 27.50
N ALA A 116 2.64 -15.42 27.12
CA ALA A 116 2.80 -14.28 28.03
C ALA A 116 1.73 -14.23 29.13
N SER A 117 0.50 -14.66 28.83
CA SER A 117 -0.63 -14.65 29.78
C SER A 117 -0.58 -15.73 30.87
N SER A 118 0.45 -16.60 30.87
CA SER A 118 0.58 -17.76 31.77
C SER A 118 -0.58 -18.76 31.72
N SER A 119 -1.36 -18.76 30.64
CA SER A 119 -2.36 -19.79 30.40
C SER A 119 -1.66 -21.12 30.18
N ARG A 120 -1.96 -22.13 31.02
CA ARG A 120 -1.36 -23.47 30.94
C ARG A 120 -2.13 -24.43 30.02
N VAL A 121 -3.20 -23.97 29.36
CA VAL A 121 -4.01 -24.83 28.50
C VAL A 121 -3.28 -25.01 27.18
N PRO A 122 -2.94 -26.25 26.78
CA PRO A 122 -2.44 -26.54 25.44
C PRO A 122 -3.51 -26.10 24.43
N PHE A 123 -3.15 -25.17 23.57
CA PHE A 123 -4.08 -24.56 22.62
C PHE A 123 -3.44 -24.56 21.23
N ASP A 124 -4.08 -25.22 20.26
CA ASP A 124 -3.65 -25.20 18.86
C ASP A 124 -4.31 -24.02 18.15
N ALA A 125 -3.59 -22.90 18.11
CA ALA A 125 -4.06 -21.68 17.47
C ALA A 125 -4.23 -21.84 15.96
N THR A 126 -3.40 -22.67 15.32
CA THR A 126 -3.44 -22.83 13.86
C THR A 126 -4.72 -23.56 13.44
N SER A 127 -4.99 -24.72 14.04
CA SER A 127 -6.21 -25.49 13.73
C SER A 127 -7.48 -24.70 14.06
N SER A 128 -7.50 -23.99 15.19
CA SER A 128 -8.66 -23.18 15.59
C SER A 128 -8.92 -22.00 14.65
N LEU A 129 -7.87 -21.37 14.12
CA LEU A 129 -8.00 -20.31 13.12
C LEU A 129 -8.50 -20.85 11.78
N ILE A 130 -7.97 -21.99 11.34
CA ILE A 130 -8.41 -22.65 10.10
C ILE A 130 -9.89 -22.99 10.21
N GLU A 131 -10.30 -23.69 11.26
CA GLU A 131 -11.71 -24.05 11.48
C GLU A 131 -12.61 -22.81 11.57
N GLY A 132 -12.21 -21.81 12.36
CA GLY A 132 -12.98 -20.56 12.51
C GLY A 132 -13.12 -19.78 11.20
N SER A 133 -12.09 -19.80 10.35
CA SER A 133 -12.06 -19.09 9.07
C SER A 133 -12.77 -19.80 7.93
N ALA A 134 -13.11 -21.10 8.06
CA ALA A 134 -13.69 -21.90 6.99
C ALA A 134 -14.95 -21.24 6.38
N LYS A 135 -15.85 -20.74 7.24
CA LYS A 135 -17.06 -20.03 6.79
C LYS A 135 -16.76 -18.75 6.01
N GLY A 136 -15.72 -18.01 6.41
CA GLY A 136 -15.27 -16.81 5.71
C GLY A 136 -14.65 -17.16 4.35
N HIS A 137 -13.84 -18.21 4.32
CA HIS A 137 -13.25 -18.76 3.09
C HIS A 137 -14.33 -19.13 2.07
N ASP A 138 -15.37 -19.86 2.47
CA ASP A 138 -16.50 -20.24 1.59
C ASP A 138 -17.24 -19.02 1.03
N ARG A 139 -17.36 -17.94 1.82
CA ARG A 139 -17.99 -16.69 1.36
C ARG A 139 -17.15 -16.00 0.30
N VAL A 140 -15.83 -15.94 0.49
CA VAL A 140 -14.90 -15.35 -0.48
C VAL A 140 -14.87 -16.18 -1.76
N LEU A 141 -14.84 -17.51 -1.65
CA LEU A 141 -14.91 -18.42 -2.81
C LEU A 141 -16.18 -18.19 -3.63
N ARG A 142 -17.35 -18.13 -3.00
CA ARG A 142 -18.62 -17.85 -3.70
C ARG A 142 -18.60 -16.51 -4.42
N SER A 143 -17.97 -15.51 -3.81
CA SER A 143 -17.81 -14.18 -4.41
C SER A 143 -16.87 -14.22 -5.63
N TRP A 144 -15.81 -15.03 -5.56
CA TRP A 144 -14.92 -15.30 -6.69
C TRP A 144 -15.63 -16.06 -7.82
N GLU A 145 -16.41 -17.10 -7.52
CA GLU A 145 -17.18 -17.85 -8.53
C GLU A 145 -18.17 -16.95 -9.27
N THR A 146 -18.91 -16.12 -8.53
CA THR A 146 -19.83 -15.13 -9.11
C THR A 146 -19.11 -14.17 -10.05
N TRP A 147 -17.91 -13.74 -9.66
CA TRP A 147 -17.09 -12.85 -10.49
C TRP A 147 -16.52 -13.55 -11.73
N ARG A 148 -16.06 -14.80 -11.60
CA ARG A 148 -15.61 -15.65 -12.71
C ARG A 148 -16.71 -15.81 -13.75
N ASP A 149 -17.93 -16.15 -13.33
CA ASP A 149 -19.06 -16.36 -14.23
C ASP A 149 -19.43 -15.05 -14.96
N LYS A 150 -19.42 -13.92 -14.24
CA LYS A 150 -19.61 -12.58 -14.83
C LYS A 150 -18.52 -12.23 -15.85
N ALA A 151 -17.26 -12.58 -15.58
CA ALA A 151 -16.15 -12.40 -16.53
C ALA A 151 -16.35 -13.27 -17.77
N GLY A 152 -16.79 -14.53 -17.60
CA GLY A 152 -17.12 -15.44 -18.71
C GLY A 152 -18.20 -14.88 -19.63
N LEU A 153 -19.29 -14.35 -19.07
CA LEU A 153 -20.37 -13.71 -19.84
C LEU A 153 -19.87 -12.48 -20.63
N ARG A 154 -18.97 -11.69 -20.04
CA ARG A 154 -18.37 -10.53 -20.71
C ARG A 154 -17.42 -10.91 -21.84
N ARG A 155 -16.80 -12.09 -21.80
CA ARG A 155 -15.96 -12.60 -22.90
C ARG A 155 -16.78 -13.10 -24.09
N THR A 156 -17.93 -13.72 -23.84
CA THR A 156 -18.77 -14.31 -24.90
C THR A 156 -19.69 -13.28 -25.57
N ALA A 157 -20.20 -12.29 -24.83
CA ALA A 157 -21.12 -11.28 -25.35
C ALA A 157 -20.59 -10.48 -26.57
N PRO A 158 -19.32 -10.02 -26.64
CA PRO A 158 -18.81 -9.29 -27.80
C PRO A 158 -18.84 -10.12 -29.08
N ASN A 159 -18.60 -11.43 -28.98
CA ASN A 159 -18.63 -12.33 -30.12
C ASN A 159 -20.06 -12.65 -30.56
N ALA A 160 -20.99 -12.81 -29.61
CA ALA A 160 -22.41 -12.97 -29.93
C ALA A 160 -23.00 -11.71 -30.59
N VAL A 161 -22.66 -10.51 -30.10
CA VAL A 161 -23.09 -9.24 -30.70
C VAL A 161 -22.47 -9.05 -32.08
N LYS A 162 -21.16 -9.31 -32.24
CA LYS A 162 -20.52 -9.24 -33.57
C LYS A 162 -21.09 -10.26 -34.55
N ALA A 163 -21.39 -11.48 -34.10
CA ALA A 163 -22.02 -12.49 -34.94
C ALA A 163 -23.45 -12.10 -35.34
N ALA A 164 -24.23 -11.56 -34.41
CA ALA A 164 -25.58 -11.05 -34.68
C ALA A 164 -25.55 -9.85 -35.65
N VAL A 165 -24.67 -8.89 -35.44
CA VAL A 165 -24.48 -7.73 -36.34
C VAL A 165 -24.04 -8.21 -37.74
N LYS A 166 -23.11 -9.17 -37.83
CA LYS A 166 -22.68 -9.75 -39.11
C LYS A 166 -23.83 -10.50 -39.80
N ALA A 167 -24.67 -11.20 -39.05
CA ALA A 167 -25.84 -11.88 -39.60
C ALA A 167 -26.88 -10.88 -40.15
N VAL A 168 -27.17 -9.80 -39.43
CA VAL A 168 -28.07 -8.72 -39.88
C VAL A 168 -27.51 -8.02 -41.12
N LEU A 169 -26.22 -7.68 -41.13
CA LEU A 169 -25.57 -7.07 -42.30
C LEU A 169 -25.62 -7.97 -43.54
N HIS A 170 -25.44 -9.28 -43.40
CA HIS A 170 -25.56 -10.20 -44.53
C HIS A 170 -27.00 -10.30 -45.06
N ASP A 171 -28.01 -10.23 -44.18
CA ASP A 171 -29.42 -10.28 -44.55
C ASP A 171 -29.89 -8.97 -45.24
N GLU A 172 -29.43 -7.82 -44.74
CA GLU A 172 -29.68 -6.52 -45.40
C GLU A 172 -29.00 -6.44 -46.78
N VAL A 173 -27.77 -6.93 -46.93
CA VAL A 173 -27.08 -6.96 -48.22
C VAL A 173 -27.79 -7.90 -49.20
N ALA A 174 -28.25 -9.07 -48.76
CA ALA A 174 -29.04 -9.98 -49.59
C ALA A 174 -30.38 -9.37 -50.03
N THR A 175 -31.01 -8.59 -49.14
CA THR A 175 -32.27 -7.89 -49.42
C THR A 175 -32.07 -6.73 -50.39
N GLN A 176 -31.02 -5.92 -50.21
CA GLN A 176 -30.66 -4.85 -51.15
C GLN A 176 -30.22 -5.38 -52.52
N GLU A 177 -29.52 -6.53 -52.58
CA GLU A 177 -29.18 -7.16 -53.86
C GLU A 177 -30.43 -7.62 -54.63
N LYS A 178 -31.45 -8.10 -53.92
CA LYS A 178 -32.73 -8.49 -54.51
C LYS A 178 -33.52 -7.28 -55.01
N GLU A 179 -33.58 -6.20 -54.22
CA GLU A 179 -34.25 -4.96 -54.61
C GLU A 179 -33.54 -4.24 -55.76
N SER A 180 -32.20 -4.20 -55.77
CA SER A 180 -31.43 -3.61 -56.86
C SER A 180 -31.59 -4.37 -58.17
N LYS A 181 -31.60 -5.71 -58.16
CA LYS A 181 -31.93 -6.52 -59.35
C LYS A 181 -33.34 -6.24 -59.85
N MET A 182 -34.30 -6.05 -58.95
CA MET A 182 -35.69 -5.70 -59.31
C MET A 182 -35.80 -4.28 -59.88
N ARG A 183 -35.08 -3.31 -59.32
CA ARG A 183 -35.01 -1.93 -59.83
C ARG A 183 -34.30 -1.82 -61.18
N ILE A 184 -33.24 -2.61 -61.42
CA ILE A 184 -32.58 -2.67 -62.74
C ILE A 184 -33.54 -3.25 -63.80
N GLN A 185 -34.37 -4.22 -63.45
CA GLN A 185 -35.44 -4.71 -64.35
C GLN A 185 -36.53 -3.65 -64.60
N GLN A 186 -36.89 -2.83 -63.61
CA GLN A 186 -37.87 -1.75 -63.79
C GLN A 186 -37.30 -0.52 -64.52
N ALA A 187 -36.02 -0.18 -64.31
CA ALA A 187 -35.36 0.96 -64.97
C ALA A 187 -35.10 0.70 -66.46
N ALA A 188 -34.95 -0.57 -66.88
CA ALA A 188 -34.90 -0.93 -68.30
C ALA A 188 -36.22 -0.60 -69.06
N ALA A 189 -37.33 -0.35 -68.37
CA ALA A 189 -38.61 0.03 -68.97
C ALA A 189 -38.86 1.54 -69.06
N ALA A 190 -38.00 2.40 -68.50
CA ALA A 190 -38.22 3.85 -68.45
C ALA A 190 -37.01 4.63 -68.97
N THR A 191 -36.89 4.69 -70.30
CA THR A 191 -36.00 5.64 -70.98
C THR A 191 -36.74 6.95 -71.22
N VAL A 192 -36.45 8.04 -70.50
CA VAL A 192 -36.61 9.45 -70.98
C VAL A 192 -35.73 10.43 -70.18
N LYS A 193 -34.85 11.14 -70.92
CA LYS A 193 -34.25 12.50 -70.79
C LYS A 193 -34.30 13.27 -69.46
N ALA A 194 -33.13 13.75 -69.00
CA ALA A 194 -32.66 15.16 -69.10
C ALA A 194 -31.46 15.49 -68.14
N PRO A 195 -30.65 16.55 -68.39
CA PRO A 195 -29.44 16.88 -67.63
C PRO A 195 -29.54 18.16 -66.78
N VAL A 196 -28.90 18.20 -65.59
CA VAL A 196 -28.62 19.41 -64.78
C VAL A 196 -27.31 19.18 -64.02
N LYS A 197 -26.18 19.78 -64.43
CA LYS A 197 -25.56 21.08 -64.05
C LYS A 197 -25.07 21.16 -62.59
N ALA A 198 -23.74 21.31 -62.49
CA ALA A 198 -22.91 21.38 -61.30
C ALA A 198 -22.97 22.73 -60.57
N GLU A 199 -22.66 22.72 -59.27
CA GLU A 199 -22.28 23.90 -58.51
C GLU A 199 -21.16 23.59 -57.51
N VAL A 200 -20.19 24.51 -57.47
CA VAL A 200 -18.89 24.48 -56.80
C VAL A 200 -18.89 25.59 -55.74
N GLN A 201 -18.42 25.33 -54.52
CA GLN A 201 -17.88 26.29 -53.52
C GLN A 201 -17.50 25.50 -52.26
N GLY A 202 -16.45 25.76 -51.48
CA GLY A 202 -15.45 26.82 -51.44
C GLY A 202 -14.84 26.87 -50.02
N VAL A 203 -13.52 26.69 -49.94
CA VAL A 203 -12.51 27.32 -49.07
C VAL A 203 -12.90 27.86 -47.68
N ALA A 204 -12.20 27.41 -46.62
CA ALA A 204 -11.74 28.29 -45.54
C ALA A 204 -10.55 27.68 -44.76
N GLU A 205 -9.39 28.26 -45.05
CA GLU A 205 -8.08 28.20 -44.41
C GLU A 205 -8.07 29.06 -43.13
N LEU A 206 -7.37 28.66 -42.06
CA LEU A 206 -6.85 29.57 -41.01
C LEU A 206 -5.72 28.89 -40.19
N SER A 207 -4.64 29.67 -40.04
CA SER A 207 -3.27 29.38 -39.61
C SER A 207 -3.03 28.99 -38.14
N PRO A 208 -1.81 28.49 -37.81
CA PRO A 208 -1.41 28.08 -36.46
C PRO A 208 -0.82 29.24 -35.64
N VAL A 209 -1.08 29.21 -34.33
CA VAL A 209 -0.52 30.13 -33.33
C VAL A 209 0.79 29.54 -32.82
N GLU A 210 1.91 30.15 -33.23
CA GLU A 210 3.22 29.95 -32.62
C GLU A 210 3.28 30.67 -31.26
N ALA A 211 3.50 29.89 -30.19
CA ALA A 211 3.80 30.42 -28.87
C ALA A 211 5.29 30.17 -28.57
N GLU A 212 6.02 31.27 -28.54
CA GLU A 212 7.42 31.46 -28.21
C GLU A 212 7.71 30.95 -26.78
N VAL A 213 8.27 29.74 -26.67
CA VAL A 213 8.81 29.21 -25.40
C VAL A 213 10.27 29.63 -25.30
N THR A 214 10.52 30.71 -24.58
CA THR A 214 11.86 31.14 -24.18
C THR A 214 12.52 30.07 -23.31
N THR A 215 13.52 29.41 -23.87
CA THR A 215 14.37 28.42 -23.20
C THR A 215 15.23 29.12 -22.14
N GLN A 216 14.81 29.05 -20.88
CA GLN A 216 15.64 29.46 -19.75
C GLN A 216 16.72 28.39 -19.56
N GLU A 217 17.89 28.64 -20.18
CA GLU A 217 19.11 27.84 -20.04
C GLU A 217 19.60 27.89 -18.59
N LYS A 218 18.99 27.04 -17.77
CA LYS A 218 19.26 26.90 -16.36
C LYS A 218 20.57 26.15 -16.23
N ARG A 219 21.65 26.88 -15.91
CA ARG A 219 22.94 26.41 -15.41
C ARG A 219 22.76 25.24 -14.42
N THR A 220 22.67 24.02 -14.94
CA THR A 220 22.76 22.79 -14.17
C THR A 220 24.24 22.56 -13.91
N GLY A 221 24.81 23.37 -13.02
CA GLY A 221 26.08 23.05 -12.40
C GLY A 221 25.94 21.66 -11.80
N GLN A 222 26.70 20.71 -12.33
CA GLN A 222 26.78 19.32 -11.88
C GLN A 222 26.86 19.31 -10.35
N GLN A 223 25.73 19.10 -9.68
CA GLN A 223 25.73 18.88 -8.24
C GLN A 223 26.38 17.52 -8.03
N THR A 224 27.64 17.54 -7.61
CA THR A 224 28.34 16.31 -7.27
C THR A 224 27.58 15.62 -6.14
N MET A 225 27.48 14.30 -6.19
CA MET A 225 26.81 13.49 -5.14
C MET A 225 27.31 13.85 -3.73
N LEU A 226 28.59 14.23 -3.63
CA LEU A 226 29.22 14.68 -2.38
C LEU A 226 28.58 15.95 -1.81
N SER A 227 28.20 16.91 -2.67
CA SER A 227 27.47 18.11 -2.24
C SER A 227 26.10 17.76 -1.66
N TYR A 228 25.37 16.84 -2.31
CA TYR A 228 24.08 16.36 -1.81
C TYR A 228 24.20 15.71 -0.43
N TYR A 229 25.13 14.76 -0.26
CA TYR A 229 25.36 14.11 1.04
C TYR A 229 25.81 15.10 2.12
N TRP A 230 26.62 16.08 1.78
CA TRP A 230 27.02 17.12 2.71
C TRP A 230 25.84 18.00 3.17
N HIS A 231 24.94 18.37 2.26
CA HIS A 231 23.70 19.07 2.58
C HIS A 231 22.76 18.23 3.45
N PHE A 232 22.66 16.93 3.16
CA PHE A 232 21.92 15.98 3.98
C PHE A 232 22.45 15.93 5.41
N LEU A 233 23.77 15.78 5.59
CA LEU A 233 24.40 15.72 6.91
C LEU A 233 24.21 17.01 7.72
N LYS A 234 24.34 18.17 7.07
CA LYS A 234 24.06 19.47 7.71
C LYS A 234 22.63 19.56 8.20
N ARG A 235 21.67 19.13 7.39
CA ARG A 235 20.24 19.19 7.74
C ARG A 235 19.88 18.20 8.84
N LEU A 236 20.41 16.97 8.76
CA LEU A 236 20.27 15.95 9.79
C LEU A 236 20.79 16.46 11.12
N GLY A 237 22.00 17.02 11.16
CA GLY A 237 22.57 17.53 12.39
C GLY A 237 21.86 18.78 12.93
N ASP A 238 21.32 19.64 12.06
CA ASP A 238 20.52 20.80 12.50
C ASP A 238 19.20 20.37 13.16
N GLU A 239 18.51 19.40 12.56
CA GLU A 239 17.29 18.79 13.13
C GLU A 239 17.59 18.08 14.45
N CYS A 240 18.62 17.23 14.50
CA CYS A 240 19.02 16.55 15.74
C CYS A 240 19.46 17.55 16.82
N ASN A 241 20.21 18.62 16.47
CA ASN A 241 20.61 19.65 17.43
C ASN A 241 19.40 20.43 17.96
N ARG A 242 18.41 20.70 17.11
CA ARG A 242 17.18 21.41 17.51
C ARG A 242 16.31 20.57 18.43
N THR A 243 16.17 19.27 18.18
CA THR A 243 15.37 18.38 19.03
C THR A 243 16.11 17.97 20.30
N TRP A 244 17.42 17.73 20.21
CA TRP A 244 18.16 17.09 21.30
C TRP A 244 18.91 18.03 22.24
N ARG A 245 19.05 19.32 21.92
CA ARG A 245 19.90 20.24 22.70
C ARG A 245 19.62 20.21 24.20
N GLY A 246 18.35 20.20 24.60
CA GLY A 246 17.96 20.12 26.02
C GLY A 246 18.05 18.69 26.56
N GLU A 247 17.56 17.72 25.80
CA GLU A 247 17.39 16.34 26.24
C GLU A 247 18.71 15.57 26.33
N LEU A 248 19.64 15.75 25.38
CA LEU A 248 20.96 15.13 25.43
C LEU A 248 21.81 15.68 26.57
N VAL A 249 21.75 16.99 26.82
CA VAL A 249 22.49 17.61 27.94
C VAL A 249 21.94 17.09 29.26
N ALA A 250 20.62 17.02 29.41
CA ALA A 250 20.00 16.45 30.60
C ALA A 250 20.35 14.96 30.78
N ALA A 251 20.25 14.15 29.71
CA ALA A 251 20.60 12.73 29.74
C ALA A 251 22.09 12.51 30.07
N ALA A 252 22.98 13.31 29.50
CA ALA A 252 24.41 13.26 29.77
C ALA A 252 24.73 13.63 31.23
N LEU A 253 24.08 14.67 31.77
CA LEU A 253 24.25 15.07 33.18
C LEU A 253 23.72 13.99 34.14
N VAL A 254 22.56 13.40 33.85
CA VAL A 254 21.99 12.30 34.64
C VAL A 254 22.88 11.06 34.58
N ALA A 255 23.39 10.71 33.39
CA ALA A 255 24.30 9.58 33.22
C ALA A 255 25.63 9.81 33.95
N ALA A 256 26.21 11.00 33.87
CA ALA A 256 27.44 11.36 34.58
C ALA A 256 27.25 11.36 36.10
N GLY A 257 26.14 11.92 36.61
CA GLY A 257 25.82 11.87 38.03
C GLY A 257 25.62 10.44 38.53
N SER A 258 24.87 9.63 37.79
CA SER A 258 24.67 8.21 38.10
C SER A 258 25.98 7.43 38.08
N TYR A 259 26.85 7.70 37.11
CA TYR A 259 28.17 7.08 37.00
C TYR A 259 29.06 7.40 38.22
N LEU A 260 29.13 8.67 38.62
CA LEU A 260 29.94 9.10 39.77
C LEU A 260 29.44 8.48 41.08
N LEU A 261 28.12 8.32 41.25
CA LEU A 261 27.53 7.68 42.42
C LEU A 261 27.77 6.16 42.46
N ILE A 262 27.79 5.50 41.30
CA ILE A 262 27.83 4.03 41.21
C ILE A 262 29.27 3.49 41.17
N ARG A 263 30.23 4.24 40.61
CA ARG A 263 31.60 3.76 40.33
C ARG A 263 32.35 3.22 41.57
N GLY A 264 32.00 3.65 42.78
CA GLY A 264 32.73 3.29 44.01
C GLY A 264 32.01 2.36 44.99
N VAL A 265 30.77 1.95 44.73
CA VAL A 265 29.90 1.39 45.80
C VAL A 265 29.58 -0.10 45.61
N ASP A 266 29.27 -0.56 44.40
CA ASP A 266 28.80 -1.94 44.20
C ASP A 266 28.96 -2.44 42.75
N ALA A 267 29.52 -3.64 42.57
CA ALA A 267 29.65 -4.32 41.29
C ALA A 267 28.28 -4.68 40.66
N VAL A 268 27.26 -4.92 41.49
CA VAL A 268 25.89 -5.20 41.02
C VAL A 268 25.20 -3.93 40.50
N ALA A 269 25.47 -2.77 41.12
CA ALA A 269 24.99 -1.50 40.61
C ALA A 269 25.63 -1.15 39.26
N TRP A 270 26.89 -1.53 39.06
CA TRP A 270 27.61 -1.34 37.79
C TRP A 270 27.00 -2.14 36.62
N THR A 271 26.59 -3.39 36.83
CA THR A 271 25.94 -4.19 35.78
C THR A 271 24.57 -3.63 35.41
N ARG A 272 23.76 -3.20 36.39
CA ARG A 272 22.48 -2.52 36.14
C ARG A 272 22.65 -1.20 35.40
N PHE A 273 23.68 -0.43 35.76
CA PHE A 273 24.03 0.81 35.06
C PHE A 273 24.39 0.55 33.59
N LYS A 274 25.16 -0.51 33.30
CA LYS A 274 25.45 -0.92 31.91
C LYS A 274 24.18 -1.26 31.13
N THR A 275 23.27 -2.04 31.72
CA THR A 275 22.00 -2.39 31.05
C THR A 275 21.14 -1.16 30.78
N ALA A 276 21.04 -0.24 31.75
CA ALA A 276 20.32 1.02 31.58
C ALA A 276 20.97 1.93 30.52
N GLY A 277 22.30 2.01 30.51
CA GLY A 277 23.07 2.73 29.50
C GLY A 277 22.85 2.17 28.09
N LEU A 278 22.87 0.84 27.94
CA LEU A 278 22.59 0.18 26.66
C LEU A 278 21.15 0.45 26.19
N SER A 279 20.16 0.35 27.08
CA SER A 279 18.77 0.67 26.76
C SER A 279 18.61 2.12 26.31
N THR A 280 19.32 3.05 26.95
CA THR A 280 19.31 4.47 26.57
C THR A 280 19.95 4.69 25.21
N ALA A 281 21.07 4.01 24.93
CA ALA A 281 21.73 4.06 23.63
C ALA A 281 20.82 3.53 22.50
N ILE A 282 20.10 2.43 22.73
CA ILE A 282 19.13 1.88 21.77
C ILE A 282 18.00 2.90 21.51
N ALA A 283 17.44 3.50 22.56
CA ALA A 283 16.38 4.50 22.42
C ALA A 283 16.85 5.72 21.62
N LEU A 284 18.04 6.25 21.92
CA LEU A 284 18.65 7.35 21.15
C LEU A 284 18.90 6.94 19.70
N GLY A 285 19.33 5.70 19.45
CA GLY A 285 19.50 5.13 18.12
C GLY A 285 18.20 5.09 17.32
N CYS A 286 17.08 4.69 17.93
CA CYS A 286 15.77 4.70 17.28
C CYS A 286 15.32 6.11 16.90
N ILE A 287 15.55 7.10 17.78
CA ILE A 287 15.22 8.51 17.49
C ILE A 287 16.12 9.05 16.37
N ALA A 288 17.42 8.73 16.39
CA ALA A 288 18.36 9.09 15.33
C ALA A 288 17.91 8.53 13.97
N LEU A 289 17.54 7.25 13.94
CA LEU A 289 17.07 6.55 12.75
C LEU A 289 15.80 7.21 12.19
N TRP A 290 14.86 7.61 13.06
CA TRP A 290 13.69 8.37 12.65
C TRP A 290 14.07 9.70 11.95
N HIS A 291 15.04 10.43 12.48
CA HIS A 291 15.54 11.65 11.85
C HIS A 291 16.23 11.39 10.51
N VAL A 292 16.98 10.30 10.37
CA VAL A 292 17.58 9.87 9.10
C VAL A 292 16.50 9.60 8.05
N LEU A 293 15.42 8.90 8.41
CA LEU A 293 14.30 8.64 7.51
C LEU A 293 13.51 9.90 7.12
N ARG A 294 13.39 10.87 8.03
CA ARG A 294 12.65 12.11 7.83
C ARG A 294 13.40 13.15 6.98
N THR A 295 14.73 13.16 7.05
CA THR A 295 15.57 14.20 6.41
C THR A 295 15.41 14.28 4.88
N PRO A 296 15.34 13.17 4.10
CA PRO A 296 15.12 13.21 2.66
C PRO A 296 13.80 13.88 2.28
N TRP A 297 12.74 13.63 3.05
CA TRP A 297 11.43 14.24 2.82
C TRP A 297 11.46 15.76 3.04
N LEU A 298 12.17 16.23 4.07
CA LEU A 298 12.36 17.66 4.31
C LEU A 298 13.17 18.33 3.19
N LEU A 299 14.22 17.69 2.71
CA LEU A 299 15.01 18.19 1.57
C LEU A 299 14.17 18.29 0.30
N HIS A 300 13.34 17.29 0.02
CA HIS A 300 12.45 17.31 -1.13
C HIS A 300 11.41 18.44 -1.02
N LYS A 301 10.83 18.63 0.18
CA LYS A 301 9.88 19.72 0.47
C LYS A 301 10.51 21.11 0.29
N ASP A 302 11.76 21.27 0.70
CA ASP A 302 12.50 22.54 0.55
C ASP A 302 12.85 22.82 -0.92
N ALA A 303 13.11 21.77 -1.73
CA ALA A 303 13.32 21.90 -3.17
C ALA A 303 12.03 22.30 -3.93
N LEU A 304 10.88 21.74 -3.56
CA LEU A 304 9.59 22.06 -4.18
C LEU A 304 9.11 23.49 -3.89
N LYS A 305 9.51 24.08 -2.76
CA LYS A 305 9.11 25.44 -2.38
C LYS A 305 9.83 26.56 -3.14
N GLY A 306 10.64 26.23 -4.15
CA GLY A 306 10.99 27.15 -5.25
C GLY A 306 11.75 28.42 -4.87
N GLY A 307 12.39 28.49 -3.69
CA GLY A 307 13.05 29.73 -3.26
C GLY A 307 13.41 29.75 -1.79
N SER A 308 14.03 28.67 -1.30
CA SER A 308 14.55 28.66 0.06
C SER A 308 15.60 29.75 0.19
N LYS A 309 15.26 30.85 0.88
CA LYS A 309 16.23 31.76 1.48
C LYS A 309 17.17 30.86 2.25
N SER A 310 18.38 30.68 1.72
CA SER A 310 19.38 29.78 2.28
C SER A 310 19.64 30.22 3.71
N HIS A 311 18.94 29.61 4.66
CA HIS A 311 19.27 29.72 6.06
C HIS A 311 20.70 29.20 6.12
N LYS A 312 21.64 30.07 6.47
CA LYS A 312 23.05 29.72 6.65
C LYS A 312 23.13 28.70 7.78
N VAL A 313 22.95 27.43 7.44
CA VAL A 313 23.13 26.32 8.38
C VAL A 313 24.60 26.29 8.74
N HIS A 314 24.88 26.37 10.04
CA HIS A 314 26.23 26.41 10.55
C HIS A 314 26.98 25.12 10.14
N TRP A 315 28.25 25.25 9.74
CA TRP A 315 29.05 24.12 9.25
C TRP A 315 29.20 22.99 10.30
N ALA A 316 29.18 23.35 11.59
CA ALA A 316 29.22 22.40 12.71
C ALA A 316 28.03 21.42 12.73
N SER A 317 26.86 21.79 12.18
CA SER A 317 25.72 20.87 12.07
C SER A 317 26.06 19.66 11.18
N GLY A 318 26.91 19.83 10.17
CA GLY A 318 27.38 18.72 9.33
C GLY A 318 28.19 17.67 10.11
N PHE A 319 29.11 18.12 10.96
CA PHE A 319 29.90 17.22 11.82
C PHE A 319 29.03 16.52 12.85
N PHE A 320 28.05 17.21 13.42
CA PHE A 320 27.11 16.59 14.33
C PHE A 320 26.31 15.47 13.65
N GLY A 321 25.85 15.69 12.41
CA GLY A 321 25.21 14.64 11.60
C GLY A 321 26.11 13.43 11.35
N ILE A 322 27.40 13.64 11.05
CA ILE A 322 28.38 12.56 10.88
C ILE A 322 28.58 11.80 12.20
N ALA A 323 28.74 12.51 13.32
CA ALA A 323 28.95 11.91 14.63
C ALA A 323 27.75 11.04 15.06
N VAL A 324 26.53 11.50 14.81
CA VAL A 324 25.31 10.71 15.08
C VAL A 324 25.28 9.45 14.23
N LEU A 325 25.55 9.54 12.92
CA LEU A 325 25.58 8.37 12.04
C LEU A 325 26.67 7.37 12.45
N ALA A 326 27.89 7.86 12.70
CA ALA A 326 29.00 7.03 13.16
C ALA A 326 28.67 6.36 14.50
N GLY A 327 28.03 7.07 15.44
CA GLY A 327 27.58 6.50 16.71
C GLY A 327 26.51 5.41 16.53
N THR A 328 25.56 5.61 15.62
CA THR A 328 24.51 4.60 15.33
C THR A 328 25.05 3.34 14.64
N VAL A 329 26.06 3.48 13.79
CA VAL A 329 26.65 2.36 13.03
C VAL A 329 27.74 1.64 13.84
N GLY A 330 28.58 2.40 14.55
CA GLY A 330 29.70 1.85 15.32
C GLY A 330 29.32 1.30 16.70
N GLY A 331 28.19 1.72 17.28
CA GLY A 331 27.76 1.29 18.62
C GLY A 331 27.14 -0.12 18.69
N GLY A 332 27.05 -0.84 17.57
CA GLY A 332 26.51 -2.20 17.49
C GLY A 332 27.57 -3.31 17.52
N GLY A 333 28.85 -2.97 17.65
CA GLY A 333 29.98 -3.91 17.74
C GLY A 333 30.47 -4.14 19.16
#